data_AF-A0A9D2AZ47-F1
#
_entry.id   AF-A0A9D2AZ47-F1
#
_cell.length_a   1.000
_cell.length_b   1.000
_cell.length_c   1.000
_cell.angle_alpha   90.00
_cell.angle_beta   90.00
_cell.angle_gamma   90.00
#
_symmetry.space_group_name_H-M   'P 1'
#
loop_
_entity.id
_entity.type
_entity.pdbx_description
1 polymer ?
#
loop_
_entity_poly.entity_id
_entity_poly.type
_entity_poly.pdbx_seq_one_letter_code
_entity_poly.pdbx_strand_id
1 'polypeptide(L)'
;NGKKHEVRTFHPDLGYSYYARNSRILRSHFLQGIALFRPDLRIDPFIYSEFSIHPETYEFDKKNYRTGIIIAIIFVILIFIGIGWYMKYRFGASLLF
;
A
#
# COMPACT_ATOMS: atom_id res chain seq x y z
N ASN A 1 -39.11 16.28 18.70
CA ASN A 1 -38.69 14.92 19.13
C ASN A 1 -37.58 14.44 18.19
N GLY A 2 -36.33 14.83 18.46
CA GLY A 2 -35.20 14.61 17.54
C GLY A 2 -34.51 13.27 17.80
N LYS A 3 -34.55 12.35 16.84
CA LYS A 3 -33.87 11.05 16.96
C LYS A 3 -32.37 11.25 16.79
N LYS A 4 -31.60 11.01 17.85
CA LYS A 4 -30.14 10.96 17.81
C LYS A 4 -29.71 9.83 16.88
N HIS A 5 -29.03 10.17 15.80
CA HIS A 5 -28.32 9.19 14.99
C HIS A 5 -27.09 8.72 15.76
N GLU A 6 -27.09 7.45 16.14
CA GLU A 6 -25.95 6.80 16.77
C GLU A 6 -24.82 6.69 15.73
N VAL A 7 -23.77 7.48 15.91
CA VAL A 7 -22.56 7.38 15.10
C VAL A 7 -21.86 6.10 15.55
N ARG A 8 -22.03 5.01 14.78
CA ARG A 8 -21.27 3.78 15.00
C ARG A 8 -19.79 4.07 14.79
N THR A 9 -19.04 4.13 15.89
CA THR A 9 -17.58 4.20 15.86
C THR A 9 -17.03 2.94 15.19
N PHE A 10 -16.30 3.13 14.10
CA PHE A 10 -15.60 2.05 13.39
C PHE A 10 -14.58 1.41 14.35
N HIS A 11 -14.91 0.23 14.85
CA HIS A 11 -13.93 -0.67 15.46
C HIS A 11 -13.42 -1.59 14.35
N PRO A 12 -12.11 -1.64 14.07
CA PRO A 12 -11.57 -2.58 13.09
C PRO A 12 -11.53 -3.95 13.73
N ASP A 13 -12.62 -4.69 13.61
CA ASP A 13 -12.71 -6.09 14.01
C ASP A 13 -11.65 -6.92 13.25
N LEU A 14 -11.12 -7.98 13.87
CA LEU A 14 -10.17 -8.92 13.24
C LEU A 14 -10.63 -9.43 11.86
N GLY A 15 -11.93 -9.46 11.57
CA GLY A 15 -12.46 -9.77 10.23
C GLY A 15 -12.01 -8.77 9.16
N TYR A 16 -11.88 -7.49 9.48
CA TYR A 16 -11.36 -6.46 8.57
C TYR A 16 -9.90 -6.72 8.19
N SER A 17 -9.10 -7.29 9.10
CA SER A 17 -7.71 -7.68 8.81
C SER A 17 -7.64 -8.84 7.80
N TYR A 18 -8.64 -9.73 7.80
CA TYR A 18 -8.76 -10.83 6.85
C TYR A 18 -9.16 -10.32 5.46
N TYR A 19 -10.13 -9.40 5.40
CA TYR A 19 -10.48 -8.68 4.16
C TYR A 19 -9.31 -7.84 3.64
N ALA A 20 -8.55 -7.20 4.52
CA ALA A 20 -7.34 -6.46 4.15
C ALA A 20 -6.25 -7.39 3.57
N ARG A 21 -6.11 -8.61 4.12
CA ARG A 21 -5.16 -9.62 3.60
C ARG A 21 -5.57 -10.13 2.21
N ASN A 22 -6.85 -10.36 1.97
CA ASN A 22 -7.35 -10.82 0.67
C ASN A 22 -7.60 -9.68 -0.34
N SER A 23 -7.57 -8.42 0.09
CA SER A 23 -7.89 -7.26 -0.77
C SER A 23 -7.08 -7.20 -2.06
N ARG A 24 -5.83 -7.67 -2.04
CA ARG A 24 -4.94 -7.71 -3.22
C ARG A 24 -5.38 -8.75 -4.24
N ILE A 25 -5.68 -9.95 -3.77
CA ILE A 25 -6.20 -11.05 -4.59
C ILE A 25 -7.59 -10.68 -5.12
N LEU A 26 -8.41 -10.02 -4.31
CA LEU A 26 -9.73 -9.54 -4.72
C LEU A 26 -9.62 -8.50 -5.85
N ARG A 27 -8.72 -7.52 -5.73
CA ARG A 27 -8.47 -6.52 -6.78
C ARG A 27 -7.94 -7.17 -8.06
N SER A 28 -7.07 -8.16 -7.93
CA SER A 28 -6.46 -8.84 -9.08
C SER A 28 -7.50 -9.65 -9.87
N HIS A 29 -8.32 -10.45 -9.19
CA HIS A 29 -9.44 -11.15 -9.83
C HIS A 29 -10.54 -10.22 -10.35
N PHE A 30 -10.76 -9.09 -9.68
CA PHE A 30 -11.71 -8.09 -10.18
C PHE A 30 -11.26 -7.49 -11.51
N LEU A 31 -9.98 -7.11 -11.63
CA LEU A 31 -9.41 -6.61 -12.89
C LEU A 31 -9.41 -7.70 -13.98
N GLN A 32 -9.09 -8.94 -13.62
CA GLN A 32 -9.20 -10.09 -14.52
C GLN A 32 -10.63 -10.27 -15.04
N GLY A 33 -11.63 -10.14 -14.16
CA GLY A 33 -13.05 -10.19 -14.53
C GLY A 33 -13.45 -9.06 -15.48
N ILE A 34 -13.00 -7.83 -15.22
CA ILE A 34 -13.25 -6.69 -16.13
C ILE A 34 -12.66 -6.99 -17.51
N ALA A 35 -11.41 -7.44 -17.59
CA ALA A 35 -10.76 -7.74 -18.86
C ALA A 35 -11.47 -8.88 -19.63
N LEU A 36 -12.00 -9.88 -18.92
CA LEU A 36 -12.69 -11.02 -19.52
C LEU A 36 -14.10 -10.68 -19.99
N PHE A 37 -14.88 -9.95 -19.19
CA PHE A 37 -16.30 -9.69 -19.44
C PHE A 37 -16.58 -8.35 -20.14
N ARG A 38 -15.64 -7.41 -20.07
CA ARG A 38 -15.74 -6.05 -20.63
C ARG A 38 -14.45 -5.64 -21.34
N PRO A 39 -14.10 -6.30 -22.46
CA PRO A 39 -12.91 -5.96 -23.24
C PRO A 39 -12.97 -4.56 -23.87
N ASP A 40 -14.15 -3.94 -23.89
CA ASP A 40 -14.34 -2.55 -24.28
C ASP A 40 -13.72 -1.55 -23.29
N LEU A 41 -13.58 -1.96 -22.02
CA LEU A 41 -12.97 -1.14 -20.98
C LEU A 41 -11.45 -1.30 -21.00
N ARG A 42 -10.73 -0.23 -21.34
CA ARG A 42 -9.26 -0.21 -21.27
C ARG A 42 -8.83 0.13 -19.85
N ILE A 43 -8.18 -0.81 -19.18
CA ILE A 43 -7.60 -0.60 -17.84
C ILE A 43 -6.31 0.21 -18.02
N ASP A 44 -6.17 1.28 -17.23
CA ASP A 44 -4.99 2.13 -17.27
C ASP A 44 -3.75 1.33 -16.78
N PRO A 45 -2.63 1.33 -17.54
CA PRO A 45 -1.39 0.65 -17.16
C PRO A 45 -0.86 1.02 -15.76
N PHE A 46 -1.12 2.24 -15.30
CA PHE A 46 -0.73 2.74 -13.98
C PHE A 46 -1.27 1.84 -12.86
N ILE A 47 -2.51 1.35 -12.99
CA ILE A 47 -3.19 0.52 -11.98
C ILE A 47 -2.44 -0.79 -11.72
N TYR A 48 -1.85 -1.40 -12.76
CA TYR A 48 -1.06 -2.62 -12.62
C TYR A 48 0.21 -2.37 -11.82
N SER A 49 0.90 -1.25 -12.08
CA SER A 49 2.11 -0.89 -11.35
C SER A 49 1.82 -0.55 -9.89
N GLU A 50 0.76 0.23 -9.63
CA GLU A 50 0.38 0.68 -8.30
C GLU A 50 -0.01 -0.49 -7.38
N PHE A 51 -0.76 -1.46 -7.90
CA PHE A 51 -1.17 -2.63 -7.13
C PHE A 51 -0.20 -3.82 -7.23
N SER A 52 0.91 -3.67 -7.96
CA SER A 52 1.86 -4.75 -8.24
C SER A 52 1.17 -5.99 -8.83
N ILE A 53 0.31 -5.78 -9.82
CA ILE A 53 -0.43 -6.81 -10.54
C ILE A 53 0.21 -6.99 -11.91
N HIS A 54 0.45 -8.22 -12.36
CA HIS A 54 0.94 -8.48 -13.70
C HIS A 54 -0.14 -8.16 -14.75
N PRO A 55 0.17 -7.37 -15.80
CA PRO A 55 -0.83 -6.96 -16.78
C PRO A 55 -1.36 -8.11 -17.66
N GLU A 56 -0.58 -9.17 -17.83
CA GLU A 56 -0.95 -10.32 -18.67
C GLU A 56 -1.65 -11.43 -17.87
N THR A 57 -1.12 -11.76 -16.68
CA THR A 57 -1.64 -12.86 -15.86
C THR A 57 -2.66 -12.40 -14.83
N TYR A 58 -2.77 -11.09 -14.57
CA TYR A 58 -3.59 -10.51 -13.49
C TYR A 58 -3.26 -11.08 -12.11
N GLU A 59 -2.07 -11.67 -11.94
CA GLU A 59 -1.61 -12.19 -10.66
C GLU A 59 -0.83 -11.14 -9.88
N PHE A 60 -1.00 -11.16 -8.56
CA PHE A 60 -0.27 -10.29 -7.66
C PHE A 60 1.21 -10.69 -7.57
N ASP A 61 2.11 -9.78 -7.98
CA ASP A 61 3.55 -9.97 -7.87
C ASP A 61 4.05 -9.68 -6.46
N LYS A 62 4.01 -10.72 -5.63
CA LYS A 62 4.52 -10.66 -4.26
C LYS A 62 6.02 -10.38 -4.20
N LYS A 63 6.80 -10.78 -5.21
CA LYS A 63 8.26 -10.58 -5.22
C LYS A 63 8.57 -9.11 -5.44
N ASN A 64 8.00 -8.51 -6.47
CA ASN A 64 8.23 -7.11 -6.81
C ASN A 64 7.71 -6.16 -5.71
N TYR A 65 6.54 -6.49 -5.14
CA TYR A 65 5.99 -5.77 -3.99
C TYR A 65 6.94 -5.79 -2.78
N ARG A 66 7.49 -6.96 -2.42
CA ARG A 66 8.44 -7.08 -1.30
C ARG A 66 9.74 -6.32 -1.58
N THR A 67 10.25 -6.38 -2.80
CA THR A 67 11.42 -5.59 -3.22
C THR A 67 11.15 -4.09 -3.04
N GLY A 68 9.99 -3.60 -3.47
CA GLY A 68 9.60 -2.19 -3.29
C GLY A 68 9.56 -1.76 -1.82
N ILE A 69 9.00 -2.60 -0.93
CA ILE A 69 9.02 -2.34 0.52
C ILE A 69 10.45 -2.26 1.05
N ILE A 70 11.31 -3.21 0.68
CA ILE A 70 12.70 -3.25 1.15
C ILE A 70 13.44 -1.97 0.72
N ILE A 71 13.28 -1.56 -0.54
CA ILE A 71 13.88 -0.33 -1.06
C ILE A 71 13.36 0.89 -0.30
N ALA A 72 12.05 0.98 -0.04
CA ALA A 72 11.46 2.09 0.72
C ALA A 72 12.02 2.16 2.15
N ILE A 73 12.16 1.02 2.83
CA ILE A 73 12.76 0.94 4.17
C ILE A 73 14.21 1.43 4.13
N ILE A 74 15.01 0.95 3.16
CA ILE A 74 16.40 1.39 3.00
C ILE A 74 16.47 2.90 2.79
N PHE A 75 15.60 3.46 1.94
CA PHE A 75 15.56 4.89 1.65
C PHE A 75 15.23 5.72 2.90
N VAL A 76 14.25 5.28 3.69
CA VAL A 76 13.90 5.91 4.97
C VAL A 76 15.08 5.88 5.94
N ILE A 77 15.78 4.74 6.06
CA ILE A 77 16.98 4.62 6.91
C ILE A 77 18.07 5.59 6.46
N LEU A 78 18.32 5.69 5.14
CA LEU A 78 19.32 6.63 4.60
C LEU A 78 18.96 8.09 4.90
N ILE A 79 17.68 8.46 4.81
CA ILE A 79 17.20 9.80 5.20
C ILE A 79 17.50 10.05 6.67
N PHE A 80 17.18 9.11 7.56
CA PHE A 80 17.47 9.26 8.99
C PHE A 80 18.97 9.39 9.28
N ILE A 81 19.81 8.60 8.59
CA ILE A 81 21.28 8.72 8.69
C ILE A 81 21.73 10.12 8.24
N GLY A 82 21.22 10.60 7.10
CA GLY A 82 21.54 11.92 6.56
C GLY A 82 21.14 13.06 7.50
N ILE A 83 19.93 12.99 8.06
CA ILE A 83 19.46 13.95 9.07
C ILE A 83 20.33 13.89 10.32
N GLY A 84 20.66 12.69 10.80
CA GLY A 84 21.52 12.51 11.97
C GLY A 84 22.93 13.08 11.76
N TRP A 85 23.51 12.86 10.57
CA TRP A 85 24.80 13.45 10.20
C TRP A 85 24.73 14.98 10.11
N TYR A 86 23.67 15.52 9.50
CA TYR A 86 23.45 16.96 9.40
C TYR A 86 23.31 17.61 10.78
N MET A 87 22.51 17.03 11.67
CA MET A 87 22.33 17.50 13.05
C MET A 87 23.64 17.47 13.84
N LYS A 88 24.40 16.37 13.74
CA LYS A 88 25.70 16.24 14.40
C LYS A 88 26.68 17.31 13.93
N TYR A 89 26.75 17.55 12.61
CA TYR A 89 27.65 18.54 12.03
C TYR A 89 27.25 19.98 12.38
N ARG A 90 25.95 20.29 12.40
CA ARG A 90 25.45 21.66 12.58
C ARG A 90 25.29 22.07 14.04
N PHE A 91 24.83 21.16 14.89
CA PHE A 91 24.40 21.47 16.27
C PHE A 91 25.16 20.69 17.34
N GLY A 92 26.00 19.73 16.97
CA GLY A 92 26.70 18.86 17.94
C GLY A 92 25.78 17.90 18.71
N ALA A 93 24.49 17.87 18.37
CA ALA A 93 23.49 17.00 18.97
C ALA A 93 23.28 15.72 18.13
N SER A 94 22.96 14.60 18.77
CA SER A 94 22.61 13.37 18.07
C SER A 94 21.12 13.07 18.17
N LEU A 95 20.56 12.41 17.16
CA LEU A 95 19.15 12.05 17.11
C LEU A 95 18.78 10.95 18.12
N LEU A 96 19.79 10.27 18.69
CA LEU A 96 19.60 9.14 19.59
C LEU A 96 20.03 9.43 21.03
N PHE A 97 20.84 10.48 21.26
CA PHE A 97 21.32 10.96 22.57
C PHE A 97 21.80 12.42 22.48
#